data_AF-A0A965LYC9-F1
#
_entry.id   AF-A0A965LYC9-F1
#
_cell.length_a   1.000
_cell.length_b   1.000
_cell.length_c   1.000
_cell.angle_alpha   90.00
_cell.angle_beta   90.00
_cell.angle_gamma   90.00
#
_symmetry.space_group_name_H-M   'P 1'
#
loop_
_entity.id
_entity.type
_entity.pdbx_description
1 polymer ?
#
loop_
_entity_poly.entity_id
_entity_poly.type
_entity_poly.pdbx_seq_one_letter_code
_entity_poly.pdbx_strand_id
1 'polypeptide(L)'
;MADTAFRNLPQLARRQLLAAVSLGAAGLPVLAQSSGTAPDDALAAAVAATHRSAANRARDRWRHPLETLRFFGLNASQSVVEIAPGAGWYTEILAPWLRDRGRLVAAHYSQSDPSEYRRRS
;
A
#
# COMPACT_ATOMS: atom_id res chain seq x y z
N MET A 1 -9.08 -47.23 41.13
CA MET A 1 -8.76 -47.08 39.68
C MET A 1 -7.57 -46.13 39.60
N ALA A 2 -6.34 -46.61 39.82
CA ALA A 2 -5.48 -47.23 38.80
C ALA A 2 -5.28 -46.27 37.60
N ASP A 3 -4.09 -45.86 37.16
CA ASP A 3 -2.76 -46.38 37.45
C ASP A 3 -1.68 -45.34 37.13
N THR A 4 -0.54 -45.57 37.74
CA THR A 4 0.75 -44.89 37.69
C THR A 4 1.47 -45.18 36.38
N ALA A 5 2.28 -44.23 35.87
CA ALA A 5 3.65 -44.47 35.38
C ALA A 5 4.12 -43.30 34.50
N PHE A 6 5.07 -42.49 35.00
CA PHE A 6 6.49 -42.66 34.68
C PHE A 6 6.82 -42.60 33.19
N ARG A 7 7.34 -41.44 32.78
CA ARG A 7 8.69 -41.43 32.17
C ARG A 7 9.39 -40.11 32.41
N ASN A 8 10.06 -40.06 33.56
CA ASN A 8 11.33 -39.35 33.71
C ASN A 8 12.31 -39.83 32.64
N LEU A 9 12.99 -38.90 31.97
CA LEU A 9 14.40 -39.07 31.66
C LEU A 9 15.12 -37.73 31.87
N PRO A 10 16.05 -37.63 32.82
CA PRO A 10 17.03 -36.56 32.85
C PRO A 10 18.11 -36.88 31.83
N GLN A 11 18.62 -35.90 31.09
CA GLN A 11 19.99 -36.01 30.60
C GLN A 11 20.72 -34.68 30.75
N LEU A 12 21.91 -34.82 31.31
CA LEU A 12 22.71 -33.81 31.94
C LEU A 12 23.27 -32.79 30.95
N ALA A 13 23.54 -31.61 31.50
CA ALA A 13 24.40 -30.58 30.95
C ALA A 13 25.71 -31.14 30.37
N ARG A 14 26.13 -30.59 29.22
CA ARG A 14 27.55 -30.43 28.90
C ARG A 14 27.83 -29.01 28.44
N ARG A 15 28.54 -28.31 29.32
CA ARG A 15 29.33 -27.10 29.06
C ARG A 15 30.25 -27.37 27.86
N GLN A 16 30.37 -26.43 26.94
CA GLN A 16 31.65 -25.82 26.53
C GLN A 16 31.33 -24.69 25.53
N LEU A 17 31.80 -23.49 25.85
CA LEU A 17 32.06 -22.42 24.88
C LEU A 17 32.98 -22.96 23.79
N LEU A 18 32.81 -22.51 22.56
CA LEU A 18 33.92 -22.09 21.69
C LEU A 18 33.34 -21.17 20.61
N ALA A 19 33.67 -19.88 20.73
CA ALA A 19 33.51 -18.92 19.67
C ALA A 19 34.39 -19.36 18.49
N ALA A 20 33.77 -19.68 17.36
CA ALA A 20 34.47 -19.73 16.08
C ALA A 20 34.29 -18.37 15.41
N VAL A 21 35.29 -17.49 15.57
CA VAL A 21 35.49 -16.35 14.68
C VAL A 21 35.91 -16.92 13.34
N SER A 22 34.95 -17.08 12.43
CA SER A 22 35.23 -17.37 11.02
C SER A 22 35.61 -16.07 10.33
N LEU A 23 36.90 -15.78 10.33
CA LEU A 23 37.51 -14.73 9.53
C LEU A 23 37.61 -15.24 8.08
N GLY A 24 36.91 -14.59 7.14
CA GLY A 24 37.24 -14.64 5.72
C GLY A 24 36.33 -15.47 4.81
N ALA A 25 35.37 -14.79 4.20
CA ALA A 25 35.11 -14.95 2.77
C ALA A 25 34.72 -13.58 2.24
N ALA A 26 35.48 -13.06 1.28
CA ALA A 26 35.22 -11.80 0.61
C ALA A 26 33.80 -11.84 0.02
N GLY A 27 32.88 -11.11 0.67
CA GLY A 27 31.53 -10.94 0.18
C GLY A 27 31.59 -10.18 -1.13
N LEU A 28 31.42 -10.90 -2.24
CA LEU A 28 31.00 -10.28 -3.49
C LEU A 28 29.81 -9.37 -3.15
N PRO A 29 29.76 -8.10 -3.60
CA PRO A 29 28.53 -7.36 -3.53
C PRO A 29 27.53 -8.13 -4.39
N VAL A 30 26.61 -8.85 -3.75
CA VAL A 30 25.35 -9.20 -4.39
C VAL A 30 24.73 -7.85 -4.72
N LEU A 31 24.84 -7.44 -5.98
CA LEU A 31 23.96 -6.43 -6.51
C LEU A 31 22.57 -7.01 -6.26
N ALA A 32 21.89 -6.46 -5.25
CA ALA A 32 20.48 -6.68 -5.06
C ALA A 32 19.85 -6.27 -6.38
N GLN A 33 19.54 -7.26 -7.22
CA GLN A 33 18.74 -7.06 -8.39
C GLN A 33 17.42 -6.57 -7.85
N SER A 34 17.21 -5.25 -7.87
CA SER A 34 15.89 -4.68 -7.75
C SER A 34 15.11 -5.40 -8.81
N SER A 35 14.26 -6.33 -8.39
CA SER A 35 13.36 -7.03 -9.29
C SER A 35 12.36 -5.97 -9.72
N GLY A 36 12.77 -5.16 -10.69
CA GLY A 36 11.91 -4.37 -11.54
C GLY A 36 11.17 -5.32 -12.47
N THR A 37 10.57 -6.37 -11.91
CA THR A 37 9.38 -6.95 -12.49
C THR A 37 8.34 -5.88 -12.27
N ALA A 38 8.20 -4.94 -13.20
CA ALA A 38 6.98 -4.15 -13.23
C ALA A 38 5.84 -5.17 -13.27
N PRO A 39 5.03 -5.32 -12.20
CA PRO A 39 3.69 -5.78 -12.46
C PRO A 39 3.11 -4.74 -13.42
N ASP A 40 2.20 -5.14 -14.29
CA ASP A 40 1.24 -4.20 -14.85
C ASP A 40 0.88 -3.18 -13.77
N ASP A 41 1.29 -1.92 -13.95
CA ASP A 41 1.24 -0.96 -12.86
C ASP A 41 -0.23 -0.73 -12.54
N ALA A 42 -0.73 -1.42 -11.51
CA ALA A 42 -2.13 -1.44 -11.17
C ALA A 42 -2.65 -0.03 -10.85
N LEU A 43 -1.76 0.89 -10.41
CA LEU A 43 -2.10 2.30 -10.25
C LEU A 43 -2.23 3.00 -11.62
N ALA A 44 -1.34 2.72 -12.58
CA ALA A 44 -1.51 3.20 -13.96
C ALA A 44 -2.81 2.67 -14.60
N ALA A 45 -3.18 1.41 -14.33
CA ALA A 45 -4.46 0.85 -14.77
C ALA A 45 -5.65 1.58 -14.15
N ALA A 46 -5.60 1.89 -12.84
CA ALA A 46 -6.63 2.68 -12.17
C ALA A 46 -6.74 4.10 -12.75
N VAL A 47 -5.61 4.74 -13.06
CA VAL A 47 -5.57 6.05 -13.73
C VAL A 47 -6.20 5.98 -15.13
N ALA A 48 -5.91 4.93 -15.90
CA ALA A 48 -6.40 4.74 -17.26
C ALA A 48 -7.83 4.15 -17.35
N ALA A 49 -8.46 3.83 -16.22
CA ALA A 49 -9.69 3.06 -16.18
C ALA A 49 -10.86 3.73 -16.94
N THR A 50 -11.65 2.92 -17.65
CA THR A 50 -12.70 3.38 -18.57
C THR A 50 -13.97 3.87 -17.88
N HIS A 51 -14.17 3.55 -16.59
CA HIS A 51 -15.30 4.09 -15.81
C HIS A 51 -15.11 5.57 -15.47
N ARG A 52 -13.88 6.09 -15.54
CA ARG A 52 -13.61 7.52 -15.34
C ARG A 52 -14.27 8.33 -16.44
N SER A 53 -14.88 9.46 -16.10
CA SER A 53 -15.51 10.31 -17.10
C SER A 53 -14.49 10.80 -18.14
N ALA A 54 -14.93 10.93 -19.40
CA ALA A 54 -14.08 11.42 -20.49
C ALA A 54 -13.54 12.83 -20.20
N ALA A 55 -14.35 13.68 -19.58
CA ALA A 55 -13.97 15.02 -19.16
C ALA A 55 -12.86 15.02 -18.10
N ASN A 56 -12.92 14.10 -17.12
CA ASN A 56 -11.86 13.97 -16.13
C ASN A 56 -10.56 13.46 -16.76
N ARG A 57 -10.63 12.37 -17.54
CA ARG A 57 -9.46 11.82 -18.24
C ARG A 57 -8.76 12.83 -19.16
N ALA A 58 -9.51 13.69 -19.85
CA ALA A 58 -8.94 14.72 -20.73
C ALA A 58 -8.03 15.73 -19.99
N ARG A 59 -8.18 15.86 -18.66
CA ARG A 59 -7.39 16.77 -17.83
C ARG A 59 -6.06 16.16 -17.38
N ASP A 60 -5.89 14.84 -17.52
CA ASP A 60 -4.73 14.11 -17.02
C ASP A 60 -3.41 14.60 -17.63
N ARG A 61 -3.43 15.02 -18.91
CA ARG A 61 -2.25 15.59 -19.59
C ARG A 61 -1.66 16.84 -18.91
N TRP A 62 -2.44 17.52 -18.07
CA TRP A 62 -2.04 18.72 -17.34
C TRP A 62 -1.84 18.48 -15.85
N ARG A 63 -2.43 17.39 -15.34
CA ARG A 63 -2.48 17.10 -13.91
C ARG A 63 -1.59 15.95 -13.49
N HIS A 64 -1.11 15.15 -14.43
CA HIS A 64 -0.14 14.07 -14.22
C HIS A 64 -0.51 13.19 -13.01
N PRO A 65 -1.72 12.57 -13.00
CA PRO A 65 -2.21 11.85 -11.83
C PRO A 65 -1.31 10.70 -11.42
N LEU A 66 -0.78 9.94 -12.38
CA LEU A 66 0.05 8.78 -12.08
C LEU A 66 1.33 9.20 -11.36
N GLU A 67 2.02 10.21 -11.89
CA GLU A 67 3.25 10.77 -11.35
C GLU A 67 3.00 11.40 -9.98
N THR A 68 1.91 12.14 -9.84
CA THR A 68 1.53 12.78 -8.57
C THR A 68 1.23 11.76 -7.49
N LEU A 69 0.41 10.75 -7.78
CA LEU A 69 0.05 9.72 -6.79
C LEU A 69 1.25 8.84 -6.42
N ARG A 70 2.15 8.59 -7.37
CA ARG A 70 3.43 7.90 -7.09
C ARG A 70 4.35 8.76 -6.21
N PHE A 71 4.44 10.06 -6.47
CA PHE A 71 5.22 10.98 -5.63
C PHE A 71 4.76 10.95 -4.18
N PHE A 72 3.45 10.90 -3.94
CA PHE A 72 2.89 10.75 -2.59
C PHE A 72 3.05 9.33 -1.99
N GLY A 73 3.60 8.37 -2.73
CA GLY A 73 3.74 6.99 -2.27
C GLY A 73 2.38 6.32 -2.02
N LEU A 74 1.37 6.64 -2.83
CA LEU A 74 0.03 6.06 -2.70
C LEU A 74 0.11 4.53 -2.78
N ASN A 75 -0.49 3.86 -1.81
CA ASN A 75 -0.64 2.40 -1.81
C ASN A 75 -2.11 2.01 -1.56
N ALA A 76 -2.51 0.83 -2.06
CA ALA A 76 -3.90 0.36 -2.04
C ALA A 76 -4.47 0.04 -0.64
N SER A 77 -3.65 -0.03 0.41
CA SER A 77 -4.05 -0.29 1.80
C SER A 77 -4.01 0.94 2.72
N GLN A 78 -3.76 2.14 2.17
CA GLN A 78 -3.79 3.37 2.95
C GLN A 78 -5.22 3.82 3.26
N SER A 79 -5.34 4.64 4.31
CA SER A 79 -6.50 5.53 4.49
C SER A 79 -6.18 6.89 3.90
N VAL A 80 -6.98 7.35 2.95
CA VAL A 80 -6.80 8.61 2.22
C VAL A 80 -8.00 9.52 2.48
N VAL A 81 -7.73 10.77 2.80
CA VAL A 81 -8.75 11.83 2.87
C VAL A 81 -8.61 12.72 1.64
N GLU A 82 -9.64 12.76 0.80
CA GLU A 82 -9.73 13.68 -0.33
C GLU A 82 -10.50 14.94 0.10
N ILE A 83 -9.80 16.05 0.21
CA ILE A 83 -10.39 17.35 0.62
C ILE A 83 -10.99 18.03 -0.61
N ALA A 84 -12.27 18.42 -0.53
CA ALA A 84 -12.98 19.09 -1.60
C ALA A 84 -12.83 18.35 -2.96
N PRO A 85 -13.35 17.11 -3.07
CA PRO A 85 -13.20 16.24 -4.25
C PRO A 85 -13.74 16.84 -5.56
N GLY A 86 -14.55 17.88 -5.50
CA GLY A 86 -15.08 18.55 -6.68
C GLY A 86 -16.00 17.63 -7.47
N ALA A 87 -15.85 17.69 -8.79
CA ALA A 87 -16.45 16.75 -9.74
C ALA A 87 -15.77 15.35 -9.75
N GLY A 88 -15.02 14.99 -8.69
CA GLY A 88 -14.52 13.63 -8.46
C GLY A 88 -13.30 13.21 -9.29
N TRP A 89 -12.47 14.15 -9.76
CA TRP A 89 -11.37 13.83 -10.68
C TRP A 89 -10.36 12.81 -10.12
N TYR A 90 -10.00 12.95 -8.84
CA TYR A 90 -9.20 11.96 -8.11
C TYR A 90 -10.07 10.84 -7.53
N THR A 91 -11.29 11.15 -7.05
CA THR A 91 -12.23 10.16 -6.52
C THR A 91 -12.43 8.97 -7.47
N GLU A 92 -12.58 9.22 -8.79
CA GLU A 92 -12.76 8.14 -9.77
C GLU A 92 -11.53 7.21 -9.87
N ILE A 93 -10.33 7.64 -9.46
CA ILE A 93 -9.12 6.79 -9.35
C ILE A 93 -9.05 6.15 -7.96
N LEU A 94 -9.16 6.96 -6.91
CA LEU A 94 -8.92 6.57 -5.52
C LEU A 94 -9.97 5.58 -5.00
N ALA A 95 -11.24 5.77 -5.35
CA ALA A 95 -12.33 4.94 -4.84
C ALA A 95 -12.17 3.46 -5.22
N PRO A 96 -11.96 3.09 -6.50
CA PRO A 96 -11.69 1.70 -6.86
C PRO A 96 -10.30 1.23 -6.39
N TRP A 97 -9.28 2.10 -6.42
CA TRP A 97 -7.92 1.72 -6.01
C TRP A 97 -7.83 1.29 -4.54
N LEU A 98 -8.58 1.97 -3.66
CA LEU A 98 -8.56 1.73 -2.22
C LEU A 98 -9.68 0.77 -1.76
N ARG A 99 -10.58 0.33 -2.65
CA ARG A 99 -11.83 -0.36 -2.31
C ARG A 99 -11.62 -1.61 -1.43
N ASP A 100 -10.64 -2.43 -1.77
CA ASP A 100 -10.52 -3.78 -1.19
C ASP A 100 -9.67 -3.83 0.07
N ARG A 101 -8.65 -2.96 0.17
CA ARG A 101 -7.64 -3.02 1.24
C ARG A 101 -7.44 -1.71 1.98
N GLY A 102 -7.95 -0.61 1.45
CA GLY A 102 -7.74 0.73 1.96
C GLY A 102 -9.05 1.37 2.40
N ARG A 103 -9.01 2.69 2.55
CA ARG A 103 -10.19 3.49 2.85
C ARG A 103 -10.07 4.86 2.20
N LEU A 104 -11.12 5.28 1.50
CA LEU A 104 -11.25 6.65 1.03
C LEU A 104 -12.29 7.39 1.89
N VAL A 105 -11.93 8.58 2.36
CA VAL A 105 -12.86 9.54 2.98
C VAL A 105 -12.91 10.77 2.09
N ALA A 106 -14.05 10.99 1.44
CA ALA A 106 -14.30 12.19 0.65
C ALA A 106 -14.84 13.30 1.58
N ALA A 107 -14.04 14.32 1.83
CA ALA A 107 -14.40 15.43 2.71
C ALA A 107 -15.08 16.55 1.89
N HIS A 108 -16.34 16.32 1.55
CA HIS A 108 -17.25 17.29 0.94
C HIS A 108 -17.65 18.40 1.93
N TYR A 109 -18.08 19.54 1.39
CA TYR A 109 -18.82 20.52 2.20
C TYR A 109 -20.21 19.99 2.58
N SER A 110 -20.83 20.64 3.58
CA SER A 110 -22.20 20.31 3.97
C SER A 110 -23.16 20.46 2.78
N GLN A 111 -24.11 19.53 2.66
CA GLN A 111 -25.21 19.64 1.70
C GLN A 111 -26.11 20.86 1.98
N SER A 112 -26.08 21.40 3.21
CA SER A 112 -26.81 22.60 3.61
C SER A 112 -26.03 23.90 3.35
N ASP A 113 -24.85 23.84 2.73
CA ASP A 113 -24.05 25.03 2.46
C ASP A 113 -24.80 25.99 1.51
N PRO A 114 -24.85 27.32 1.77
CA PRO A 114 -25.55 28.26 0.90
C PRO A 114 -24.94 28.35 -0.51
N SER A 115 -23.64 28.08 -0.66
CA SER A 115 -22.95 28.11 -1.95
C SER A 115 -23.21 26.83 -2.74
N GLU A 116 -23.86 26.96 -3.90
CA GLU A 116 -24.05 25.85 -4.84
C GLU A 116 -22.73 25.21 -5.26
N TYR A 117 -21.70 26.03 -5.46
CA TYR A 117 -20.36 25.57 -5.77
C TYR A 117 -19.83 24.63 -4.67
N ARG A 118 -19.92 25.04 -3.40
CA ARG A 118 -19.44 24.20 -2.27
C ARG A 118 -20.24 22.91 -2.13
N ARG A 119 -21.56 22.93 -2.33
CA ARG A 119 -22.39 21.71 -2.30
C ARG A 119 -22.01 20.69 -3.39
N ARG A 120 -21.47 21.15 -4.52
CA ARG A 120 -20.99 20.31 -5.63
C ARG A 120 -19.49 20.02 -5.54
N SER A 121 -18.83 20.49 -4.49
CA SER A 121 -17.40 20.37 -4.28
C SER A 121 -17.05 19.29 -3.29
#